data_AF-A0A0M5JHU8-F1
#
_entry.id   AF-A0A0M5JHU8-F1
#
_cell.length_a   1.000
_cell.length_b   1.000
_cell.length_c   1.000
_cell.angle_alpha   90.00
_cell.angle_beta   90.00
_cell.angle_gamma   90.00
#
_symmetry.space_group_name_H-M   'P 1'
#
loop_
_entity.id
_entity.type
_entity.pdbx_description
1 polymer ?
#
loop_
_entity_poly.entity_id
_entity_poly.type
_entity_poly.pdbx_seq_one_letter_code
_entity_poly.pdbx_strand_id
1 'polypeptide(L)'
;MEKNWDLVEVLRYSRHDWLNRLQLIKGNLDLDRMDCAKAVIDKIIIETQQESKLSNLKMPELASQLLRANWEGHHFTLEYEVLYEQQAEPVDETAITEWVAEFFSILDQSVEPYQENSLSICLNQVEDGVSFNFDFSGIIKETKLLGELLQKGSGLKISVRELTREELDVEVFVPFC
;
A
#
# COMPACT_ATOMS: atom_id res chain seq x y z
N MET A 1 16.63 -2.70 7.86
CA MET A 1 16.73 -3.26 9.23
C MET A 1 15.32 -3.26 9.77
N GLU A 2 14.69 -4.43 9.93
CA GLU A 2 13.30 -4.50 10.38
C GLU A 2 13.16 -3.81 11.74
N LYS A 3 12.41 -2.73 11.77
CA LYS A 3 12.04 -2.06 13.00
C LYS A 3 11.06 -2.99 13.71
N ASN A 4 11.48 -3.58 14.83
CA ASN A 4 10.56 -4.37 15.65
C ASN A 4 9.62 -3.37 16.36
N TRP A 5 8.42 -3.24 15.81
CA TRP A 5 7.42 -2.29 16.26
C TRP A 5 6.87 -2.75 17.61
N ASP A 6 7.26 -2.05 18.68
CA ASP A 6 6.62 -2.24 19.97
C ASP A 6 5.14 -1.79 19.91
N LEU A 7 4.26 -2.46 20.64
CA LEU A 7 2.82 -2.17 20.65
C LEU A 7 2.55 -0.71 21.04
N VAL A 8 3.34 -0.15 21.97
CA VAL A 8 3.24 1.25 22.37
C VAL A 8 3.57 2.19 21.21
N GLU A 9 4.50 1.81 20.35
CA GLU A 9 4.86 2.57 19.17
C GLU A 9 3.74 2.52 18.12
N VAL A 10 3.23 1.34 17.78
CA VAL A 10 2.07 1.18 16.86
C VAL A 10 0.90 2.06 17.31
N LEU A 11 0.53 2.00 18.58
CA LEU A 11 -0.56 2.81 19.15
C LEU A 11 -0.26 4.31 19.13
N ARG A 12 1.01 4.72 19.15
CA ARG A 12 1.41 6.12 19.06
C ARG A 12 1.16 6.69 17.66
N TYR A 13 1.55 5.97 16.61
CA TYR A 13 1.33 6.40 15.24
C TYR A 13 -0.16 6.39 14.89
N SER A 14 -0.88 5.32 15.25
CA SER A 14 -2.33 5.26 15.08
C SER A 14 -3.04 6.45 15.74
N ARG A 15 -2.67 6.82 16.98
CA ARG A 15 -3.25 7.99 17.66
C ARG A 15 -2.88 9.31 16.97
N HIS A 16 -1.66 9.44 16.45
CA HIS A 16 -1.23 10.63 15.72
C HIS A 16 -2.07 10.82 14.45
N ASP A 17 -2.29 9.75 13.68
CA ASP A 17 -3.08 9.81 12.45
C ASP A 17 -4.55 10.12 12.73
N TRP A 18 -5.13 9.50 13.76
CA TRP A 18 -6.48 9.84 14.21
C TRP A 18 -6.60 11.30 14.64
N LEU A 19 -5.59 11.84 15.33
CA LEU A 19 -5.58 13.25 15.70
C LEU A 19 -5.55 14.16 14.46
N ASN A 20 -4.73 13.84 13.46
CA ASN A 20 -4.66 14.60 12.20
C ASN A 20 -5.98 14.55 11.43
N ARG A 21 -6.60 13.37 11.31
CA ARG A 21 -7.93 13.19 10.71
C ARG A 21 -8.99 14.05 11.41
N LEU A 22 -9.03 14.03 12.75
CA LEU A 22 -9.95 14.85 13.54
C LEU A 22 -9.68 16.35 13.37
N GLN A 23 -8.41 16.77 13.29
CA GLN A 23 -8.03 18.16 13.05
C GLN A 23 -8.47 18.65 11.66
N LEU A 24 -8.35 17.82 10.62
CA LEU A 24 -8.82 18.15 9.28
C LEU A 24 -10.34 18.35 9.24
N ILE A 25 -11.10 17.47 9.89
CA ILE A 25 -12.56 17.62 10.01
C ILE A 25 -12.88 18.91 10.76
N LYS A 26 -12.31 19.10 11.96
CA LYS A 26 -12.54 20.29 12.78
C LYS A 26 -12.17 21.57 12.06
N GLY A 27 -11.04 21.61 11.37
CA GLY A 27 -10.56 22.79 10.63
C GLY A 27 -11.51 23.18 9.49
N ASN A 28 -12.08 22.22 8.77
CA ASN A 28 -13.09 22.52 7.75
C ASN A 28 -14.40 23.02 8.38
N LEU A 29 -14.82 22.46 9.51
CA LEU A 29 -16.01 22.93 10.23
C LEU A 29 -15.82 24.35 10.79
N ASP A 30 -14.67 24.66 11.37
CA ASP A 30 -14.33 26.00 11.89
C ASP A 30 -14.31 27.07 10.78
N LEU A 31 -14.16 26.67 9.52
CA LEU A 31 -14.19 27.54 8.33
C LEU A 31 -15.55 27.54 7.60
N ASP A 32 -16.60 26.99 8.23
CA ASP A 32 -17.94 26.80 7.64
C ASP A 32 -17.95 26.00 6.32
N ARG A 33 -16.92 25.16 6.08
CA ARG A 33 -16.79 24.30 4.89
C ARG A 33 -17.37 22.92 5.14
N MET A 34 -18.69 22.86 5.32
CA MET A 34 -19.39 21.63 5.71
C MET A 34 -19.22 20.49 4.69
N ASP A 35 -19.28 20.77 3.39
CA ASP A 35 -19.16 19.74 2.36
C ASP A 35 -17.73 19.16 2.31
N CYS A 36 -16.71 19.99 2.53
CA CYS A 36 -15.32 19.51 2.65
C CYS A 36 -15.15 18.62 3.89
N ALA A 37 -15.76 18.98 5.03
CA ALA A 37 -15.71 18.14 6.23
C ALA A 37 -16.38 16.77 6.00
N LYS A 38 -17.51 16.72 5.30
CA LYS A 38 -18.18 15.46 4.91
C LYS A 38 -17.30 14.62 3.99
N ALA A 39 -16.68 15.22 2.98
CA ALA A 39 -15.78 14.51 2.08
C ALA A 39 -14.57 13.88 2.82
N VAL A 40 -14.03 14.58 3.83
CA VAL A 40 -12.97 14.02 4.69
C VAL A 40 -13.49 12.82 5.49
N ILE A 41 -14.71 12.90 6.05
CA ILE A 41 -15.33 11.79 6.78
C ILE A 41 -15.56 10.59 5.85
N ASP A 42 -16.08 10.81 4.64
CA ASP A 42 -16.33 9.75 3.67
C ASP A 42 -15.02 9.06 3.25
N LYS A 43 -13.94 9.82 3.05
CA LYS A 43 -12.59 9.25 2.80
C LYS A 43 -12.14 8.36 3.97
N ILE A 44 -12.28 8.83 5.21
CA ILE A 44 -11.91 8.04 6.40
C ILE A 44 -12.73 6.74 6.49
N ILE A 45 -14.03 6.78 6.18
CA ILE A 45 -14.89 5.60 6.18
C ILE A 45 -14.36 4.56 5.18
N ILE A 46 -14.06 5.00 3.95
CA ILE A 46 -13.53 4.11 2.90
C ILE A 46 -12.18 3.52 3.32
N GLU A 47 -11.24 4.35 3.78
CA GLU A 47 -9.92 3.90 4.23
C GLU A 47 -10.03 2.86 5.36
N THR A 48 -10.82 3.13 6.39
CA THR A 48 -10.99 2.20 7.52
C THR A 48 -11.71 0.90 7.11
N GLN A 49 -12.60 0.94 6.11
CA GLN A 49 -13.18 -0.28 5.54
C GLN A 49 -12.12 -1.12 4.81
N GLN A 50 -11.23 -0.49 4.04
CA GLN A 50 -10.13 -1.20 3.37
C GLN A 50 -9.11 -1.75 4.39
N GLU A 51 -8.75 -0.99 5.42
CA GLU A 51 -7.94 -1.45 6.56
C GLU A 51 -8.56 -2.71 7.20
N SER A 52 -9.88 -2.71 7.39
CA SER A 52 -10.59 -3.86 7.96
C SER A 52 -10.58 -5.07 7.03
N LYS A 53 -10.79 -4.88 5.72
CA LYS A 53 -10.70 -5.97 4.74
C LYS A 53 -9.29 -6.57 4.70
N LEU A 54 -8.28 -5.71 4.63
CA LEU A 54 -6.87 -6.08 4.64
C LEU A 54 -6.51 -6.87 5.91
N SER A 55 -6.97 -6.44 7.08
CA SER A 55 -6.72 -7.11 8.36
C SER A 55 -7.37 -8.50 8.47
N ASN A 56 -8.41 -8.76 7.68
CA ASN A 56 -9.12 -10.03 7.66
C ASN A 56 -8.60 -11.00 6.59
N LEU A 57 -7.55 -10.63 5.85
CA LEU A 57 -6.90 -11.53 4.91
C LEU A 57 -6.18 -12.65 5.66
N LYS A 58 -6.05 -13.81 5.02
CA LYS A 58 -5.17 -14.91 5.49
C LYS A 58 -3.69 -14.64 5.16
N MET A 59 -3.31 -13.37 5.22
CA MET A 59 -1.95 -12.87 5.01
C MET A 59 -1.62 -11.80 6.07
N PRO A 60 -1.48 -12.19 7.36
CA PRO A 60 -1.22 -11.26 8.47
C PRO A 60 0.12 -10.51 8.42
N GLU A 61 1.20 -11.11 7.92
CA GLU A 61 2.50 -10.47 7.76
C GLU A 61 2.44 -9.39 6.68
N LEU A 62 1.85 -9.70 5.52
CA LEU A 62 1.63 -8.73 4.45
C LEU A 62 0.70 -7.61 4.91
N ALA A 63 -0.43 -7.96 5.55
CA ALA A 63 -1.36 -6.97 6.08
C ALA A 63 -0.67 -6.05 7.09
N SER A 64 0.13 -6.60 7.99
CA SER A 64 0.90 -5.79 8.94
C SER A 64 1.92 -4.89 8.26
N GLN A 65 2.56 -5.33 7.17
CA GLN A 65 3.51 -4.51 6.42
C GLN A 65 2.81 -3.32 5.76
N LEU A 66 1.71 -3.57 5.05
CA LEU A 66 0.96 -2.54 4.33
C LEU A 66 0.31 -1.52 5.29
N LEU A 67 -0.21 -1.97 6.44
CA LEU A 67 -0.78 -1.07 7.46
C LEU A 67 0.25 -0.11 8.07
N ARG A 68 1.53 -0.52 8.12
CA ARG A 68 2.61 0.29 8.71
C ARG A 68 3.36 1.14 7.70
N ALA A 69 3.23 0.87 6.39
CA ALA A 69 4.04 1.49 5.35
C ALA A 69 4.04 3.03 5.45
N ASN A 70 2.88 3.66 5.63
CA ASN A 70 2.78 5.12 5.74
C ASN A 70 3.44 5.71 7.01
N TRP A 71 3.81 4.88 7.99
CA TRP A 71 4.55 5.29 9.19
C TRP A 71 6.07 5.08 9.07
N GLU A 72 6.53 4.38 8.03
CA GLU A 72 7.93 3.97 7.86
C GLU A 72 8.78 5.03 7.14
N GLY A 73 8.17 6.15 6.73
CA GLY A 73 8.89 7.28 6.14
C GLY A 73 9.32 7.04 4.69
N HIS A 74 8.56 6.21 3.95
CA HIS A 74 8.72 6.04 2.52
C HIS A 74 8.65 7.37 1.77
N HIS A 75 9.29 7.44 0.61
CA HIS A 75 9.23 8.59 -0.30
C HIS A 75 7.97 8.60 -1.17
N PHE A 76 6.97 7.80 -0.83
CA PHE A 76 5.67 7.70 -1.46
C PHE A 76 4.57 7.51 -0.40
N THR A 77 3.33 7.86 -0.73
CA THR A 77 2.15 7.53 0.07
C THR A 77 1.50 6.26 -0.47
N LEU A 78 1.23 5.29 0.39
CA LEU A 78 0.55 4.06 0.05
C LEU A 78 -0.97 4.19 0.27
N GLU A 79 -1.74 3.84 -0.75
CA GLU A 79 -3.17 3.51 -0.66
C GLU A 79 -3.38 2.04 -1.09
N TYR A 80 -4.41 1.39 -0.57
CA TYR A 80 -4.73 0.02 -0.96
C TYR A 80 -6.24 -0.24 -1.01
N GLU A 81 -6.61 -1.16 -1.88
CA GLU A 81 -7.99 -1.60 -2.08
C GLU A 81 -8.07 -3.12 -2.13
N VAL A 82 -8.96 -3.70 -1.33
CA VAL A 82 -9.26 -5.13 -1.32
C VAL A 82 -10.63 -5.36 -1.96
N LEU A 83 -10.63 -5.96 -3.15
CA LEU A 83 -11.82 -6.14 -3.98
C LEU A 83 -12.67 -7.36 -3.64
N TYR A 84 -12.19 -8.25 -2.76
CA TYR A 84 -12.90 -9.45 -2.37
C TYR A 84 -13.26 -9.44 -0.88
N GLU A 85 -14.45 -9.96 -0.56
CA GLU A 85 -15.01 -9.95 0.80
C GLU A 85 -14.94 -11.32 1.50
N GLN A 86 -14.71 -12.39 0.73
CA GLN A 86 -14.69 -13.75 1.24
C GLN A 86 -13.26 -14.18 1.58
N GLN A 87 -13.13 -15.16 2.48
CA GLN A 87 -11.82 -15.72 2.80
C GLN A 87 -11.23 -16.38 1.55
N ALA A 88 -10.12 -15.82 1.07
CA ALA A 88 -9.32 -16.46 0.03
C ALA A 88 -8.87 -17.86 0.48
N GLU A 89 -8.71 -18.75 -0.50
CA GLU A 89 -7.87 -19.92 -0.33
C GLU A 89 -6.45 -19.48 0.04
N PRO A 90 -5.74 -20.26 0.87
CA PRO A 90 -4.39 -19.89 1.30
C PRO A 90 -3.47 -19.71 0.08
N VAL A 91 -2.67 -18.66 0.13
CA VAL A 91 -1.56 -18.41 -0.81
C VAL A 91 -0.24 -18.46 -0.04
N ASP A 92 0.87 -18.58 -0.74
CA ASP A 92 2.20 -18.41 -0.14
C ASP A 92 2.42 -16.93 0.22
N GLU A 93 2.09 -16.58 1.47
CA GLU A 93 2.25 -15.24 2.01
C GLU A 93 3.72 -14.81 2.06
N THR A 94 4.64 -15.73 2.35
CA THR A 94 6.05 -15.39 2.58
C THR A 94 6.65 -14.80 1.30
N ALA A 95 6.39 -15.43 0.16
CA ALA A 95 6.90 -14.96 -1.13
C ALA A 95 6.43 -13.54 -1.48
N ILE A 96 5.14 -13.24 -1.28
CA ILE A 96 4.60 -11.91 -1.60
C ILE A 96 5.04 -10.85 -0.59
N THR A 97 5.13 -11.19 0.70
CA THR A 97 5.58 -10.26 1.75
C THR A 97 7.04 -9.85 1.54
N GLU A 98 7.93 -10.82 1.28
CA GLU A 98 9.33 -10.55 0.97
C GLU A 98 9.50 -9.72 -0.30
N TRP A 99 8.70 -10.03 -1.34
CA TRP A 99 8.74 -9.27 -2.59
C TRP A 99 8.27 -7.83 -2.41
N VAL A 100 7.18 -7.60 -1.67
CA VAL A 100 6.69 -6.24 -1.35
C VAL A 100 7.72 -5.45 -0.54
N ALA A 101 8.42 -6.10 0.40
CA ALA A 101 9.51 -5.46 1.14
C ALA A 101 10.68 -5.05 0.25
N GLU A 102 11.10 -5.93 -0.67
CA GLU A 102 12.13 -5.62 -1.66
C GLU A 102 11.65 -4.49 -2.58
N PHE A 103 10.41 -4.55 -3.06
CA PHE A 103 9.79 -3.53 -3.91
C PHE A 103 9.77 -2.15 -3.26
N PHE A 104 9.29 -2.02 -2.02
CA PHE A 104 9.26 -0.72 -1.33
C PHE A 104 10.66 -0.12 -1.16
N SER A 105 11.64 -0.95 -0.76
CA SER A 105 13.04 -0.52 -0.61
C SER A 105 13.64 -0.02 -1.93
N ILE A 106 13.36 -0.72 -3.02
CA ILE A 106 13.82 -0.37 -4.37
C ILE A 106 13.09 0.87 -4.88
N LEU A 107 11.78 0.98 -4.64
CA LEU A 107 10.97 2.14 -5.02
C LEU A 107 11.47 3.41 -4.30
N ASP A 108 11.73 3.35 -2.99
CA ASP A 108 12.28 4.47 -2.22
C ASP A 108 13.62 5.00 -2.77
N GLN A 109 14.44 4.11 -3.31
CA GLN A 109 15.72 4.47 -3.93
C GLN A 109 15.55 5.01 -5.36
N SER A 110 14.43 4.68 -6.01
CA SER A 110 14.20 4.97 -7.42
C SER A 110 13.41 6.25 -7.65
N VAL A 111 12.67 6.75 -6.66
CA VAL A 111 11.82 7.94 -6.79
C VAL A 111 12.52 9.22 -6.33
N GLU A 112 12.08 10.37 -6.83
CA GLU A 112 12.50 11.69 -6.32
C GLU A 112 11.88 11.94 -4.94
N PRO A 113 12.67 12.10 -3.87
CA PRO A 113 12.14 12.42 -2.55
C PRO A 113 11.41 13.76 -2.52
N TYR A 114 10.46 13.90 -1.60
CA TYR A 114 9.70 15.14 -1.36
C TYR A 114 8.84 15.63 -2.53
N GLN A 115 8.52 14.73 -3.47
CA GLN A 115 7.51 14.94 -4.52
C GLN A 115 6.20 14.25 -4.15
N GLU A 116 5.14 14.58 -4.87
CA GLU A 116 3.86 13.87 -4.79
C GLU A 116 3.99 12.51 -5.48
N ASN A 117 4.56 11.55 -4.76
CA ASN A 117 4.63 10.16 -5.18
C ASN A 117 3.52 9.36 -4.49
N SER A 118 2.72 8.64 -5.27
CA SER A 118 1.62 7.81 -4.78
C SER A 118 1.78 6.39 -5.31
N LEU A 119 1.58 5.41 -4.43
CA LEU A 119 1.49 4.00 -4.76
C LEU A 119 0.11 3.50 -4.33
N SER A 120 -0.62 2.90 -5.26
CA SER A 120 -1.88 2.21 -5.02
C SER A 120 -1.68 0.71 -5.21
N ILE A 121 -2.13 -0.09 -4.24
CA ILE A 121 -2.12 -1.55 -4.34
C ILE A 121 -3.55 -2.08 -4.34
N CYS A 122 -3.96 -2.69 -5.45
CA CYS A 122 -5.26 -3.32 -5.58
C CYS A 122 -5.12 -4.84 -5.49
N LEU A 123 -5.76 -5.44 -4.50
CA LEU A 123 -5.78 -6.87 -4.25
C LEU A 123 -7.10 -7.44 -4.79
N ASN A 124 -6.99 -8.31 -5.79
CA ASN A 124 -8.13 -8.99 -6.39
C ASN A 124 -7.97 -10.51 -6.31
N GLN A 125 -9.07 -11.19 -5.98
CA GLN A 125 -9.11 -12.64 -6.06
C GLN A 125 -9.59 -13.06 -7.45
N VAL A 126 -8.84 -13.95 -8.08
CA VAL A 126 -9.17 -14.56 -9.38
C VAL A 126 -9.30 -16.07 -9.23
N GLU A 127 -9.71 -16.78 -10.27
CA GLU A 127 -10.03 -18.22 -10.19
C GLU A 127 -8.86 -19.07 -9.64
N ASP A 128 -7.62 -18.75 -10.02
CA ASP A 128 -6.44 -19.58 -9.71
C ASP A 128 -5.52 -18.98 -8.63
N GLY A 129 -5.89 -17.85 -8.01
CA GLY A 129 -5.02 -17.18 -7.04
C GLY A 129 -5.43 -15.76 -6.68
N VAL A 130 -4.47 -15.01 -6.16
CA VAL A 130 -4.60 -13.58 -5.82
C VAL A 130 -3.71 -12.76 -6.76
N SER A 131 -4.30 -11.76 -7.39
CA SER A 131 -3.62 -10.75 -8.21
C SER A 131 -3.43 -9.47 -7.38
N PHE A 132 -2.21 -8.98 -7.35
CA PHE A 132 -1.81 -7.73 -6.72
C PHE A 132 -1.41 -6.77 -7.84
N ASN A 133 -2.18 -5.70 -8.04
CA ASN A 133 -1.86 -4.67 -9.01
C ASN A 133 -1.26 -3.48 -8.26
N PHE A 134 -0.04 -3.09 -8.64
CA PHE A 134 0.68 -1.97 -8.09
C PHE A 134 0.69 -0.87 -9.15
N ASP A 135 0.05 0.25 -8.82
CA ASP A 135 -0.03 1.43 -9.65
C ASP A 135 0.70 2.57 -8.94
N PHE A 136 1.77 3.06 -9.54
CA PHE A 136 2.55 4.17 -9.02
C PHE A 136 2.47 5.35 -9.95
N SER A 137 2.29 6.54 -9.39
CA SER A 137 2.36 7.83 -10.06
C SER A 137 3.28 8.76 -9.27
N GLY A 138 4.26 9.37 -9.93
CA GLY A 138 5.23 10.26 -9.27
C GLY A 138 6.41 10.61 -10.18
N ILE A 139 7.61 10.76 -9.61
CA ILE A 139 8.84 10.96 -10.39
C ILE A 139 9.82 9.81 -10.11
N ILE A 140 10.06 8.99 -11.13
CA ILE A 140 10.99 7.85 -11.12
C ILE A 140 12.31 8.27 -11.79
N LYS A 141 13.38 8.33 -10.99
CA LYS A 141 14.73 8.72 -11.39
C LYS A 141 15.56 7.53 -11.89
N GLU A 142 15.35 6.35 -11.29
CA GLU A 142 16.11 5.13 -11.62
C GLU A 142 15.22 3.99 -12.10
N THR A 143 14.63 4.14 -13.30
CA THR A 143 13.76 3.11 -13.91
C THR A 143 14.48 1.77 -14.16
N LYS A 144 15.80 1.78 -14.34
CA LYS A 144 16.58 0.56 -14.53
C LYS A 144 16.57 -0.34 -13.30
N LEU A 145 16.68 0.27 -12.11
CA LEU A 145 16.76 -0.44 -10.84
C LEU A 145 15.42 -1.14 -10.54
N LEU A 146 14.30 -0.46 -10.81
CA LEU A 146 12.97 -1.07 -10.81
C LEU A 146 12.86 -2.18 -11.87
N GLY A 147 13.29 -1.94 -13.10
CA GLY A 147 13.24 -2.93 -14.17
C GLY A 147 14.00 -4.23 -13.84
N GLU A 148 15.15 -4.13 -13.16
CA GLU A 148 15.93 -5.29 -12.70
C GLU A 148 15.19 -6.10 -11.64
N LEU A 149 14.56 -5.44 -10.66
CA LEU A 149 13.72 -6.12 -9.66
C LEU A 149 12.57 -6.88 -10.33
N LEU A 150 11.87 -6.23 -11.27
CA LEU A 150 10.68 -6.79 -11.92
C LEU A 150 11.01 -7.98 -12.84
N GLN A 151 12.26 -8.11 -13.30
CA GLN A 151 12.74 -9.24 -14.10
C GLN A 151 13.39 -10.35 -13.26
N LYS A 152 13.74 -10.07 -12.00
CA LYS A 152 14.36 -11.02 -11.09
C LYS A 152 13.36 -12.13 -10.78
N GLY A 153 13.75 -13.38 -11.03
CA GLY A 153 12.90 -14.53 -10.74
C GLY A 153 12.65 -14.67 -9.23
N SER A 154 11.48 -14.24 -8.76
CA SER A 154 11.04 -14.31 -7.37
C SER A 154 10.15 -15.52 -7.06
N GLY A 155 9.98 -16.43 -8.02
CA GLY A 155 8.98 -17.50 -7.92
C GLY A 155 7.53 -17.04 -8.15
N LEU A 156 7.30 -15.72 -8.16
CA LEU A 156 6.03 -15.08 -8.47
C LEU A 156 5.89 -14.83 -9.97
N LYS A 157 4.65 -14.80 -10.46
CA LYS A 157 4.37 -14.39 -11.85
C LYS A 157 4.19 -12.87 -11.88
N ILE A 158 5.19 -12.16 -12.39
CA ILE A 158 5.20 -10.70 -12.50
C ILE A 158 4.94 -10.30 -13.96
N SER A 159 3.99 -9.39 -14.16
CA SER A 159 3.66 -8.81 -15.47
C SER A 159 3.73 -7.29 -15.39
N VAL A 160 4.73 -6.70 -16.03
CA VAL A 160 4.89 -5.24 -16.10
C VAL A 160 4.06 -4.74 -17.29
N ARG A 161 3.07 -3.90 -17.01
CA ARG A 161 2.24 -3.27 -18.04
C ARG A 161 2.83 -1.93 -18.47
N GLU A 162 3.33 -1.16 -17.51
CA GLU A 162 3.94 0.15 -17.76
C GLU A 162 5.11 0.42 -16.81
N LEU A 163 6.17 1.03 -17.34
CA LEU A 163 7.27 1.59 -16.56
C LEU A 163 7.87 2.77 -17.33
N THR A 164 7.56 3.97 -16.89
CA THR A 164 8.05 5.24 -17.44
C THR A 164 8.82 6.01 -16.37
N ARG A 165 9.09 7.29 -16.61
CA ARG A 165 9.66 8.18 -15.58
C ARG A 165 8.60 8.74 -14.63
N GLU A 166 7.34 8.54 -14.92
CA GLU A 166 6.23 9.13 -14.16
C GLU A 166 5.29 8.06 -13.60
N GLU A 167 5.22 6.91 -14.25
CA GLU A 167 4.24 5.86 -13.94
C GLU A 167 4.90 4.48 -13.90
N LEU A 168 4.34 3.60 -13.06
CA LEU A 168 4.63 2.17 -13.05
C LEU A 168 3.31 1.42 -12.79
N ASP A 169 2.97 0.49 -13.69
CA ASP A 169 1.87 -0.46 -13.52
C ASP A 169 2.45 -1.88 -13.61
N VAL A 170 2.38 -2.60 -12.49
CA VAL A 170 2.81 -4.00 -12.41
C VAL A 170 1.78 -4.86 -11.71
N GLU A 171 1.52 -6.02 -12.31
CA GLU A 171 0.72 -7.08 -11.74
C GLU A 171 1.63 -8.19 -11.20
N VAL A 172 1.39 -8.60 -9.96
CA VAL A 172 2.02 -9.76 -9.33
C VAL A 172 0.93 -10.77 -9.01
N PHE A 173 1.05 -11.97 -9.56
CA PHE A 173 0.11 -13.05 -9.34
C PHE A 173 0.71 -14.14 -8.45
N VAL A 174 -0.05 -14.50 -7.40
CA VAL A 174 0.27 -15.57 -6.45
C VAL A 174 -0.80 -16.66 -6.56
N PRO A 175 -0.45 -17.89 -6.98
CA PRO A 175 -1.43 -18.97 -7.07
C PRO A 175 -1.88 -19.45 -5.68
N PHE A 176 -3.08 -20.04 -5.60
CA PHE A 176 -3.51 -20.77 -4.39
C PHE A 176 -2.63 -22.01 -4.14
N CYS A 177 -2.53 -22.39 -2.86
CA CYS A 177 -1.79 -23.55 -2.37
C CYS A 177 -2.63 -24.83 -2.35
#